data_AF-A0A844IT27-F1
#
_entry.id   AF-A0A844IT27-F1
#
_cell.length_a   1.000
_cell.length_b   1.000
_cell.length_c   1.000
_cell.angle_alpha   90.00
_cell.angle_beta   90.00
_cell.angle_gamma   90.00
#
_symmetry.space_group_name_H-M   'P 1'
#
loop_
_entity.id
_entity.type
_entity.pdbx_description
1 polymer ?
#
loop_
_entity_poly.entity_id
_entity_poly.type
_entity_poly.pdbx_seq_one_letter_code
_entity_poly.pdbx_strand_id
1 'polypeptide(L)'
;MSNGLQPKIAAQIAKKVLALNVEPLPNDSEQLSGYQGFYRVDSGEYRIVYKYFPDQDLVEVILVGKRNNDDVYKRLKRLLE
;
A
#
# COMPACT_ATOMS: atom_id res chain seq x y z
N MET A 1 -1.95 -23.65 11.15
CA MET A 1 -0.63 -23.50 10.48
C MET A 1 -0.92 -22.84 9.15
N SER A 2 -0.46 -21.64 8.77
CA SER A 2 0.69 -20.80 9.13
C SER A 2 0.25 -19.34 9.40
N ASN A 3 0.76 -18.69 10.46
CA ASN A 3 0.52 -17.27 10.79
C ASN A 3 1.28 -16.28 9.87
N GLY A 4 1.59 -16.66 8.63
CA GLY A 4 2.39 -15.88 7.70
C GLY A 4 1.85 -15.92 6.28
N LEU A 5 2.17 -14.89 5.48
CA LEU A 5 1.87 -14.86 4.05
C LEU A 5 2.57 -16.02 3.34
N GLN A 6 1.91 -16.59 2.34
CA GLN A 6 2.58 -17.55 1.45
C GLN A 6 3.78 -16.86 0.75
N PRO A 7 4.92 -17.55 0.59
CA PRO A 7 6.15 -16.93 0.07
C PRO A 7 5.97 -16.19 -1.27
N LYS A 8 5.17 -16.75 -2.19
CA LYS A 8 4.85 -16.11 -3.47
C LYS A 8 4.16 -14.76 -3.30
N ILE A 9 3.20 -14.69 -2.39
CA ILE A 9 2.45 -13.45 -2.12
C ILE A 9 3.39 -12.43 -1.48
N ALA A 10 4.19 -12.84 -0.50
CA ALA A 10 5.17 -11.96 0.14
C ALA A 10 6.16 -11.36 -0.88
N ALA A 11 6.67 -12.18 -1.80
CA ALA A 11 7.55 -11.74 -2.87
C ALA A 11 6.87 -10.76 -3.85
N GLN A 12 5.60 -11.00 -4.21
CA GLN A 12 4.84 -10.08 -5.08
C GLN A 12 4.61 -8.73 -4.41
N ILE A 13 4.28 -8.71 -3.12
CA ILE A 13 4.10 -7.48 -2.34
C ILE A 13 5.43 -6.74 -2.24
N ALA A 14 6.52 -7.41 -1.85
CA ALA A 14 7.85 -6.80 -1.75
C ALA A 14 8.31 -6.21 -3.07
N LYS A 15 8.11 -6.93 -4.19
CA LYS A 15 8.43 -6.42 -5.54
C LYS A 15 7.65 -5.15 -5.87
N LYS A 16 6.34 -5.10 -5.57
CA LYS A 16 5.51 -3.92 -5.84
C LYS A 16 5.92 -2.75 -4.97
N VAL A 17 6.21 -2.97 -3.68
CA VAL A 17 6.73 -1.94 -2.76
C VAL A 17 8.06 -1.38 -3.26
N LEU A 18 9.01 -2.24 -3.64
CA LEU A 18 10.30 -1.79 -4.16
C LEU A 18 10.15 -0.98 -5.45
N ALA A 19 9.24 -1.39 -6.35
CA ALA A 19 8.97 -0.66 -7.59
C ALA A 19 8.44 0.77 -7.36
N LEU A 20 7.78 1.04 -6.23
CA LEU A 20 7.33 2.41 -5.90
C LEU A 20 8.49 3.38 -5.66
N ASN A 21 9.71 2.90 -5.38
CA ASN A 21 10.90 3.76 -5.31
C ASN A 21 11.33 4.27 -6.70
N VAL A 22 10.92 3.59 -7.77
CA VAL A 22 11.29 3.95 -9.15
C VAL A 22 10.18 4.78 -9.79
N GLU A 23 8.93 4.36 -9.60
CA GLU A 23 7.74 5.06 -10.08
C GLU A 23 6.75 5.17 -8.92
N PRO A 24 6.75 6.29 -8.17
CA PRO A 24 5.87 6.48 -7.01
C PRO A 24 4.39 6.56 -7.36
N LEU A 25 4.04 6.95 -8.59
CA LEU A 25 2.66 7.12 -9.05
C LEU A 25 2.42 6.29 -10.32
N PRO A 26 2.54 4.95 -10.25
CA PRO A 26 2.31 4.10 -11.41
C PRO A 26 0.87 4.23 -11.89
N ASN A 27 0.60 3.86 -13.15
CA ASN A 27 -0.73 3.97 -13.74
C ASN A 27 -1.84 3.22 -12.98
N ASP A 28 -1.48 2.21 -12.19
CA ASP A 28 -2.42 1.46 -11.34
C ASP A 28 -2.48 1.96 -9.89
N SER A 29 -1.86 3.11 -9.61
CA SER A 29 -2.04 3.82 -8.35
C SER A 29 -3.30 4.65 -8.35
N GLU A 30 -3.97 4.70 -7.21
CA GLU A 30 -5.15 5.52 -7.00
C GLU A 30 -5.00 6.34 -5.73
N GLN A 31 -5.32 7.63 -5.82
CA GLN A 31 -5.36 8.50 -4.64
C GLN A 31 -6.56 8.14 -3.75
N LEU A 32 -6.34 8.09 -2.44
CA LEU A 32 -7.42 7.83 -1.49
C LEU A 32 -8.27 9.07 -1.27
N SER A 33 -9.59 8.93 -1.47
CA SER A 33 -10.55 10.01 -1.21
C SER A 33 -10.49 10.44 0.26
N GLY A 34 -10.36 11.74 0.49
CA GLY A 34 -10.26 12.33 1.83
C GLY A 34 -8.88 12.26 2.49
N TYR A 35 -7.87 11.65 1.85
CA TYR A 35 -6.50 11.56 2.38
C TYR A 35 -5.49 12.11 1.35
N GLN A 36 -5.17 13.40 1.45
CA GLN A 36 -4.25 14.05 0.52
C GLN A 36 -2.84 13.44 0.62
N GLY A 37 -2.24 13.12 -0.54
CA GLY A 37 -0.91 12.51 -0.63
C GLY A 37 -0.88 11.02 -0.29
N PHE A 38 -2.02 10.40 0.08
CA PHE A 38 -2.13 8.96 0.27
C PHE A 38 -2.65 8.29 -0.99
N TYR A 39 -2.03 7.17 -1.32
CA TYR A 39 -2.31 6.39 -2.51
C TYR A 39 -2.44 4.91 -2.15
N ARG A 40 -3.05 4.16 -3.07
CA ARG A 40 -3.09 2.71 -3.03
C ARG A 40 -2.58 2.13 -4.34
N VAL A 41 -1.93 0.98 -4.24
CA VAL A 41 -1.77 0.03 -5.35
C VAL A 41 -2.21 -1.36 -4.89
N ASP A 42 -2.68 -2.16 -5.83
CA ASP A 42 -3.05 -3.55 -5.56
C ASP A 42 -1.92 -4.52 -5.97
N SER A 43 -1.79 -5.62 -5.24
CA SER A 43 -0.90 -6.75 -5.53
C SER A 43 -1.67 -8.05 -5.28
N GLY A 44 -2.38 -8.51 -6.30
CA GLY A 44 -3.34 -9.60 -6.19
C GLY A 44 -4.45 -9.28 -5.18
N GLU A 45 -4.62 -10.15 -4.18
CA GLU A 45 -5.63 -10.02 -3.12
C GLU A 45 -5.27 -9.02 -2.01
N TYR A 46 -4.14 -8.32 -2.15
CA TYR A 46 -3.62 -7.38 -1.16
C TYR A 46 -3.58 -5.96 -1.71
N ARG A 47 -3.77 -4.98 -0.81
CA ARG A 47 -3.63 -3.55 -1.06
C ARG A 47 -2.47 -3.01 -0.26
N ILE A 48 -1.63 -2.23 -0.92
CA ILE A 48 -0.53 -1.47 -0.32
C ILE A 48 -1.01 -0.02 -0.25
N VAL A 49 -1.13 0.52 0.95
CA VAL A 49 -1.41 1.94 1.18
C VAL A 49 -0.10 2.63 1.52
N TYR A 50 0.19 3.70 0.81
CA TYR A 50 1.41 4.47 0.98
C TYR A 50 1.13 5.97 0.91
N LYS A 51 2.06 6.75 1.46
CA LYS A 51 2.10 8.19 1.31
C LYS A 51 3.30 8.56 0.45
N TYR A 52 3.10 9.48 -0.47
CA TYR A 52 4.18 10.00 -1.31
C TYR A 52 4.46 11.46 -0.96
N PHE A 53 5.73 11.77 -0.72
CA PHE A 53 6.24 13.11 -0.42
C PHE A 53 7.20 13.53 -1.54
N PRO A 54 6.71 14.21 -2.59
CA PRO A 54 7.52 14.57 -3.76
C PRO A 54 8.74 15.43 -3.40
N ASP A 55 8.57 16.37 -2.47
CA ASP A 55 9.64 17.30 -2.06
C ASP A 55 10.79 16.61 -1.32
N GLN A 56 10.58 15.37 -0.86
CA GLN A 56 11.56 14.58 -0.11
C GLN A 56 12.03 13.34 -0.87
N ASP A 57 11.49 13.12 -2.09
CA ASP A 57 11.67 11.88 -2.86
C ASP A 57 11.42 10.61 -2.00
N LEU A 58 10.33 10.66 -1.20
CA LEU A 58 10.03 9.65 -0.19
C LEU A 58 8.69 8.98 -0.43
N VAL A 59 8.71 7.66 -0.52
CA VAL A 59 7.53 6.79 -0.42
C VAL A 59 7.51 6.11 0.95
N GLU A 60 6.49 6.41 1.74
CA GLU A 60 6.26 5.79 3.04
C GLU A 60 5.13 4.75 2.92
N VAL A 61 5.46 3.46 3.05
CA VAL A 61 4.45 2.40 3.10
C VAL A 61 3.81 2.37 4.48
N ILE A 62 2.54 2.75 4.56
CA ILE A 62 1.81 2.88 5.82
C ILE A 62 1.31 1.52 6.29
N LEU A 63 0.66 0.77 5.40
CA LEU A 63 0.21 -0.58 5.72
C LEU A 63 -0.07 -1.42 4.47
N VAL A 64 0.00 -2.73 4.66
CA VAL A 64 -0.41 -3.73 3.68
C VAL A 64 -1.50 -4.60 4.29
N GLY A 65 -2.58 -4.84 3.55
CA GLY A 65 -3.73 -5.61 4.02
C GLY A 65 -4.47 -6.32 2.90
N LYS A 66 -5.30 -7.31 3.23
CA LYS A 66 -6.19 -7.95 2.25
C LYS A 66 -7.23 -6.93 1.74
N ARG A 67 -7.67 -7.09 0.49
CA ARG A 67 -8.66 -6.22 -0.16
C ARG A 67 -10.07 -6.31 0.44
N ASN A 68 -10.34 -7.30 1.30
CA ASN A 68 -11.69 -7.62 1.76
C ASN A 68 -12.25 -6.58 2.73
N ASN A 69 -13.55 -6.27 2.54
CA ASN A 69 -14.41 -5.49 3.46
C ASN A 69 -13.89 -4.11 3.85
N ASP A 70 -13.01 -3.51 3.05
CA ASP A 70 -12.45 -2.17 3.31
C ASP A 70 -11.75 -2.02 4.68
N ASP A 71 -11.38 -3.14 5.32
CA ASP A 71 -10.75 -3.15 6.64
C ASP A 71 -9.40 -2.45 6.64
N VAL A 72 -8.73 -2.44 5.48
CA VAL A 72 -7.49 -1.70 5.21
C VAL A 72 -7.67 -0.20 5.50
N TYR A 73 -8.83 0.39 5.19
CA TYR A 73 -9.12 1.81 5.43
C TYR A 73 -9.54 2.09 6.86
N LYS A 74 -10.26 1.17 7.51
CA LYS A 74 -10.56 1.30 8.95
C LYS A 74 -9.27 1.29 9.78
N ARG A 75 -8.31 0.44 9.40
CA ARG A 75 -6.97 0.40 10.01
C ARG A 75 -6.16 1.66 9.72
N LEU A 76 -6.20 2.15 8.47
CA LEU A 76 -5.56 3.41 8.11
C LEU A 76 -6.08 4.55 8.98
N LYS A 77 -7.41 4.71 9.09
CA LYS A 77 -8.03 5.75 9.90
C LYS A 77 -7.52 5.72 11.35
N ARG A 78 -7.49 4.54 11.97
CA ARG A 78 -6.99 4.37 13.35
C ARG A 78 -5.50 4.64 13.54
N LEU A 79 -4.68 4.52 12.48
CA LEU A 79 -3.25 4.83 12.54
C LEU A 79 -2.97 6.33 12.38
N LEU A 80 -3.93 7.08 11.85
CA LEU A 80 -3.84 8.52 11.61
C LEU A 80 -4.58 9.35 12.66
N GLU A 81 -5.36 8.71 13.53
CA GLU A 81 -5.93 9.27 14.76
C GLU A 81 -4.87 9.30 15.87
#